data_AF-A0A9D6FSM2-F1
#
_entry.id   AF-A0A9D6FSM2-F1
#
_cell.length_a   1.000
_cell.length_b   1.000
_cell.length_c   1.000
_cell.angle_alpha   90.00
_cell.angle_beta   90.00
_cell.angle_gamma   90.00
#
_symmetry.space_group_name_H-M   'P 1'
#
loop_
_entity.id
_entity.type
_entity.pdbx_description
1 polymer ?
#
loop_
_entity_poly.entity_id
_entity_poly.type
_entity_poly.pdbx_seq_one_letter_code
_entity_poly.pdbx_strand_id
1 'polypeptide(L)' 'MAAKKIAFDQDAREAIRRGVKQLARAVKVTLGPRGRTVLLEKKWGAPVVSSDGVTVAKEIELKDAWENMGAQMVRE' A
#
# COMPACT_ATOMS: atom_id res chain seq x y z
N MET A 1 -2.54 7.93 26.98
CA MET A 1 -2.93 8.11 25.56
C MET A 1 -1.72 8.59 24.79
N ALA A 2 -1.39 7.97 23.66
CA ALA A 2 -0.26 8.43 22.84
C ALA A 2 -0.59 9.82 22.26
N ALA A 3 0.42 10.71 22.20
CA ALA A 3 0.26 12.03 21.62
C ALA A 3 -0.13 11.92 20.14
N LYS A 4 -1.15 12.67 19.71
CA LYS A 4 -1.57 12.70 18.30
C LYS A 4 -0.59 13.57 17.51
N LYS A 5 -0.04 13.02 16.42
CA LYS A 5 0.63 13.83 15.41
C LYS A 5 -0.44 14.56 14.60
N ILE A 6 -0.20 15.83 14.30
CA ILE A 6 -1.09 16.65 13.48
C ILE A 6 -0.25 17.23 12.34
N ALA A 7 -0.72 17.03 11.11
CA ALA A 7 -0.13 17.59 9.90
C ALA A 7 -1.21 18.41 9.17
N PHE A 8 -0.79 19.49 8.52
CA PHE A 8 -1.71 20.42 7.84
C PHE A 8 -1.34 20.57 6.36
N ASP A 9 -2.30 21.08 5.60
CA ASP A 9 -2.15 21.56 4.22
C ASP A 9 -1.35 20.62 3.30
N GLN A 10 -0.22 21.10 2.80
CA GLN A 10 0.54 20.45 1.75
C GLN A 10 1.29 19.22 2.25
N ASP A 11 1.85 19.28 3.46
CA ASP A 11 2.59 18.18 4.06
C ASP A 11 1.69 16.96 4.29
N ALA A 12 0.47 17.19 4.77
CA ALA A 12 -0.53 16.14 4.95
C ALA A 12 -0.95 15.52 3.61
N ARG A 13 -1.24 16.35 2.60
CA ARG A 13 -1.62 15.87 1.25
C ARG A 13 -0.49 15.11 0.58
N GLU A 14 0.76 15.55 0.74
CA GLU A 14 1.90 14.92 0.11
C GLU A 14 2.24 13.57 0.76
N ALA A 15 2.10 13.45 2.08
CA ALA A 15 2.19 12.15 2.77
C ALA A 15 1.09 11.18 2.29
N ILE A 16 -0.16 11.60 2.25
CA ILE A 16 -1.27 10.78 1.73
C ILE A 16 -1.00 10.35 0.28
N ARG A 17 -0.61 11.30 -0.58
CA ARG A 17 -0.33 11.04 -2.00
C ARG A 17 0.81 10.04 -2.17
N ARG A 18 1.85 10.07 -1.33
CA ARG A 18 2.94 9.08 -1.35
C ARG A 18 2.42 7.68 -1.02
N GLY A 19 1.57 7.56 -0.01
CA GLY A 19 0.93 6.30 0.35
C GLY A 19 0.09 5.69 -0.78
N VAL A 20 -0.81 6.50 -1.34
CA VAL A 20 -1.64 6.10 -2.49
C VAL A 20 -0.79 5.67 -3.68
N LYS A 21 0.29 6.40 -3.98
CA LYS A 21 1.19 6.09 -5.10
C LYS A 21 1.92 4.76 -4.90
N GLN A 22 2.28 4.40 -3.67
CA GLN A 22 2.91 3.11 -3.36
C GLN A 22 1.93 1.95 -3.59
N LEU A 23 0.72 2.05 -3.04
CA LEU A 23 -0.34 1.06 -3.26
C LEU A 23 -0.65 0.89 -4.76
N ALA A 24 -0.90 2.00 -5.46
CA ALA A 24 -1.26 1.97 -6.87
C ALA A 24 -0.16 1.35 -7.75
N ARG A 25 1.12 1.59 -7.42
CA ARG A 25 2.24 0.97 -8.17
C ARG A 25 2.26 -0.54 -8.00
N ALA A 26 2.02 -1.04 -6.80
CA ALA A 26 2.03 -2.47 -6.51
C ALA A 26 0.83 -3.20 -7.14
N VAL A 27 -0.36 -2.59 -7.18
CA VAL A 27 -1.55 -3.21 -7.78
C VAL A 27 -1.59 -3.05 -9.29
N LYS A 28 -1.11 -1.93 -9.84
CA LYS A 28 -1.14 -1.69 -11.30
C LYS A 28 -0.37 -2.74 -12.09
N VAL A 29 0.69 -3.32 -11.53
CA VAL A 29 1.49 -4.31 -12.27
C VAL A 29 0.72 -5.62 -12.49
N THR A 30 -0.30 -5.93 -11.70
CA THR A 30 -1.11 -7.15 -11.82
C THR A 30 -2.33 -6.98 -12.73
N LEU A 31 -2.55 -5.79 -13.31
CA LEU A 31 -3.76 -5.48 -14.07
C LEU A 31 -3.71 -6.05 -15.51
N GLY A 32 -4.82 -6.69 -15.91
CA GLY A 32 -5.05 -7.20 -17.26
C GLY A 32 -4.42 -8.57 -17.55
N PRO A 33 -4.66 -9.13 -18.74
CA PRO A 33 -4.22 -10.49 -19.10
C PRO A 33 -2.69 -10.64 -19.24
N ARG A 34 -1.97 -9.51 -19.30
CA ARG A 34 -0.49 -9.46 -19.30
C ARG A 34 0.07 -8.88 -17.99
N GLY A 35 -0.72 -8.96 -16.92
CA GLY A 35 -0.27 -8.59 -15.57
C GLY A 35 0.96 -9.40 -15.15
N ARG A 36 1.88 -8.74 -14.46
CA ARG A 36 3.06 -9.35 -13.87
C ARG A 36 2.75 -9.85 -12.47
N THR A 37 3.53 -10.84 -12.06
CA THR A 37 3.42 -11.43 -10.73
C THR A 37 4.19 -10.61 -9.70
N VAL A 38 3.63 -10.51 -8.51
CA VAL A 38 4.22 -9.85 -7.35
C VAL A 38 4.62 -10.89 -6.33
N LEU A 39 5.82 -10.74 -5.77
CA LEU A 39 6.32 -11.53 -4.65
C LEU A 39 5.93 -10.85 -3.34
N LEU A 40 5.26 -11.60 -2.47
CA LEU A 40 4.80 -11.17 -1.16
C LEU A 40 5.58 -11.94 -0.09
N GLU A 41 6.25 -11.21 0.78
CA GLU A 41 6.98 -11.79 1.91
C GLU A 41 6.00 -12.30 2.96
N LYS A 42 6.27 -13.49 3.51
CA LYS A 42 5.55 -14.04 4.66
C LYS A 42 6.49 -14.10 5.85
N LYS A 43 5.95 -13.88 7.06
CA LYS A 43 6.72 -14.01 8.32
C LYS A 43 7.30 -15.41 8.53
N TRP A 44 6.69 -16.44 7.93
CA TRP A 44 7.10 -17.83 8.06
C TRP A 44 6.87 -18.58 6.74
N GLY A 45 7.82 -19.43 6.35
CA GLY A 45 7.72 -20.27 5.15
C GLY A 45 8.18 -19.58 3.86
N ALA A 46 7.73 -20.11 2.72
CA ALA A 46 8.09 -19.59 1.40
C ALA A 46 7.29 -18.31 1.05
N PRO A 47 7.88 -17.39 0.26
CA PRO A 47 7.17 -16.21 -0.22
C PRO A 47 5.98 -16.60 -1.11
N VAL A 48 4.93 -15.78 -1.09
CA VAL A 48 3.77 -15.99 -1.98
C VAL A 48 3.97 -15.24 -3.26
N VAL A 49 3.77 -15.95 -4.37
CA VAL A 49 3.83 -15.39 -5.72
C VAL A 49 2.38 -15.23 -6.18
N SER A 50 1.91 -13.98 -6.34
CA SER A 50 0.52 -13.68 -6.71
C SER A 50 0.42 -12.69 -7.87
N SER A 51 -0.46 -13.00 -8.82
CA SER A 51 -0.87 -12.09 -9.89
C SER A 51 -2.24 -11.46 -9.62
N ASP A 52 -2.82 -11.70 -8.42
CA ASP A 52 -4.09 -11.11 -8.03
C ASP A 52 -3.86 -9.77 -7.30
N GLY A 53 -4.35 -8.68 -7.91
CA GLY A 53 -4.24 -7.34 -7.35
C GLY A 53 -4.99 -7.15 -6.03
N VAL A 54 -6.07 -7.91 -5.80
CA VAL A 54 -6.82 -7.84 -4.53
C VAL A 54 -5.99 -8.41 -3.39
N THR A 55 -5.33 -9.54 -3.61
CA THR A 55 -4.40 -10.13 -2.64
C THR A 55 -3.22 -9.20 -2.37
N VAL A 56 -2.63 -8.61 -3.43
CA VAL A 56 -1.52 -7.65 -3.28
C VAL A 56 -1.93 -6.42 -2.47
N ALA A 57 -3.13 -5.87 -2.70
CA ALA A 57 -3.63 -4.71 -1.97
C ALA A 57 -3.83 -4.98 -0.46
N LYS A 58 -4.20 -6.21 -0.08
CA LYS A 58 -4.43 -6.60 1.32
C LYS A 58 -3.15 -6.65 2.13
N GLU A 59 -2.05 -7.06 1.53
CA GLU A 59 -0.75 -7.22 2.20
C GLU A 59 0.05 -5.92 2.31
N ILE A 60 -0.43 -4.81 1.72
CA ILE A 60 0.28 -3.53 1.76
C ILE A 60 -0.01 -2.81 3.07
N GLU A 61 1.03 -2.70 3.90
CA GLU A 61 1.09 -1.86 5.09
C GLU A 61 2.35 -0.99 5.05
N LEU A 62 2.16 0.32 5.22
CA LEU A 62 3.27 1.28 5.18
C LEU A 62 3.72 1.65 6.59
N LYS A 63 5.04 1.84 6.76
CA LYS A 63 5.65 2.18 8.06
C LYS A 63 5.23 3.57 8.55
N ASP A 64 5.05 4.51 7.63
CA ASP A 64 4.60 5.86 7.97
C ASP A 64 3.07 5.88 8.13
N ALA A 65 2.59 6.44 9.24
CA ALA A 65 1.17 6.43 9.57
C ALA A 65 0.31 7.27 8.60
N TRP A 66 0.84 8.37 8.08
CA TRP A 66 0.11 9.24 7.14
C TRP A 66 0.08 8.65 5.74
N GLU A 67 1.19 8.07 5.29
CA GLU A 67 1.22 7.30 4.04
C GLU A 67 0.29 6.09 4.14
N ASN A 68 0.35 5.34 5.25
CA ASN A 68 -0.52 4.18 5.45
C ASN A 68 -2.00 4.59 5.44
N MET A 69 -2.36 5.68 6.14
CA MET A 69 -3.72 6.21 6.10
C MET A 69 -4.18 6.50 4.67
N GLY A 70 -3.34 7.15 3.87
CA GLY A 70 -3.65 7.40 2.46
C GLY A 70 -3.83 6.13 1.63
N ALA A 71 -2.96 5.13 1.82
CA ALA A 71 -3.11 3.83 1.16
C ALA A 71 -4.40 3.11 1.57
N GLN A 72 -4.74 3.13 2.85
CA GLN A 72 -5.95 2.50 3.39
C GLN A 72 -7.23 3.15 2.84
N MET A 73 -7.27 4.49 2.71
CA MET A 73 -8.42 5.22 2.16
C MET A 73 -8.78 4.83 0.72
N VAL A 74 -7.80 4.39 -0.09
CA VAL A 74 -8.03 3.99 -1.50
C VAL A 74 -8.26 2.49 -1.61
N ARG A 75 -7.96 1.73 -0.55
CA ARG A 75 -8.18 0.30 -0.47
C ARG A 75 -9.62 -0.04 -0.08
N GLU A 76 -10.28 0.82 0.72
CA GLU A 76 -11.74 0.78 0.94
C GLU A 76 -12.52 1.07 -0.35
#